data_AF-A0A0C1RCD8-F1
#
_entry.id   AF-A0A0C1RCD8-F1
#
_cell.length_a   1.000
_cell.length_b   1.000
_cell.length_c   1.000
_cell.angle_alpha   90.00
_cell.angle_beta   90.00
_cell.angle_gamma   90.00
#
_symmetry.space_group_name_H-M   'P 1'
#
loop_
_entity.id
_entity.type
_entity.pdbx_description
1 polymer ?
#
loop_
_entity_poly.entity_id
_entity_poly.type
_entity_poly.pdbx_seq_one_letter_code
_entity_poly.pdbx_strand_id
1 'polypeptide(L)' 'MQARKLMKDRELAAYLDINNSNLPFEYYENKYSKQGYTGNLLYRKILEASNRTNKEVNKQLGIM' A
#
# COMPACT_ATOMS: atom_id res chain seq x y z
N MET A 1 10.80 27.65 15.91
CA MET A 1 9.61 26.76 15.99
C MET A 1 9.29 25.99 14.69
N GLN A 2 10.14 26.03 13.64
CA GLN A 2 9.83 25.39 12.35
C GLN A 2 9.98 23.85 12.36
N ALA A 3 10.93 23.30 13.11
CA ALA A 3 11.18 21.85 13.15
C ALA A 3 9.99 21.03 13.70
N ARG A 4 9.27 21.52 14.70
CA ARG A 4 8.08 20.84 15.27
C ARG A 4 6.94 20.71 14.24
N LYS A 5 6.76 21.70 13.38
CA LYS A 5 5.74 21.67 12.32
C LYS A 5 6.09 20.65 11.24
N LEU A 6 7.39 20.51 10.91
CA LEU A 6 7.88 19.53 9.94
C LEU A 6 7.80 18.08 10.44
N MET A 7 7.83 17.87 11.76
CA MET A 7 7.74 16.54 12.39
C MET A 7 6.31 16.12 12.72
N LYS A 8 5.31 16.97 12.46
CA LYS A 8 3.91 16.74 12.85
C LYS A 8 3.36 15.40 12.34
N ASP A 9 3.76 15.00 11.14
CA ASP A 9 3.24 13.78 10.50
C ASP A 9 4.16 12.57 10.70
N ARG A 10 5.28 12.72 11.44
CA ARG A 10 6.27 11.65 11.63
C ARG A 10 5.73 10.48 12.44
N GLU A 11 4.93 10.76 13.46
CA GLU A 11 4.28 9.72 14.27
C GLU A 11 3.27 8.92 13.43
N LEU A 12 2.48 9.62 12.61
CA LEU A 12 1.52 8.98 11.71
C LEU A 12 2.24 8.15 10.63
N ALA A 13 3.32 8.66 10.04
CA ALA A 13 4.12 7.91 9.08
C ALA A 13 4.68 6.61 9.69
N ALA A 14 5.26 6.68 10.90
CA ALA A 14 5.75 5.51 11.60
C ALA A 14 4.64 4.49 11.91
N TYR A 15 3.45 4.98 12.30
CA TYR A 15 2.29 4.13 12.51
C TYR A 15 1.86 3.42 11.20
N LEU A 16 1.81 4.15 10.09
CA LEU A 16 1.42 3.59 8.79
C LEU A 16 2.45 2.56 8.29
N ASP A 17 3.75 2.80 8.47
CA ASP A 17 4.79 1.85 8.10
C ASP A 17 4.66 0.51 8.86
N ILE A 18 4.31 0.57 10.14
CA ILE A 18 4.16 -0.63 10.98
C ILE A 18 2.85 -1.36 10.70
N ASN A 19 1.74 -0.62 10.53
CA ASN A 19 0.40 -1.21 10.51
C ASN A 19 -0.17 -1.40 9.10
N ASN A 20 0.43 -0.76 8.09
CA ASN A 20 -0.01 -0.81 6.69
C ASN A 20 1.16 -1.17 5.76
N SER A 21 2.09 -1.98 6.25
CA SER A 21 3.20 -2.50 5.45
C SER A 21 2.68 -3.34 4.28
N ASN A 22 3.42 -3.31 3.18
CA ASN A 22 3.16 -4.20 2.04
C ASN A 22 3.25 -5.67 2.48
N LEU A 23 2.35 -6.48 1.94
CA LEU A 23 2.40 -7.93 2.15
C LEU A 23 3.50 -8.56 1.29
N PRO A 24 3.94 -9.80 1.60
CA PRO A 24 4.90 -10.52 0.78
C PRO A 24 4.42 -10.71 -0.66
N PHE A 25 5.35 -10.89 -1.59
CA PHE A 25 5.05 -11.08 -3.01
C PHE A 25 4.09 -12.26 -3.25
N GLU A 26 4.31 -13.36 -2.54
CA GLU A 26 3.57 -14.62 -2.63
C GLU A 26 2.09 -14.44 -2.27
N TYR A 27 1.77 -13.49 -1.39
CA TYR A 27 0.38 -13.14 -1.08
C TYR A 27 -0.34 -12.64 -2.34
N TYR A 28 0.29 -11.74 -3.09
CA TYR A 28 -0.30 -11.16 -4.29
C TYR A 28 -0.31 -12.15 -5.45
N GLU A 29 0.73 -12.97 -5.59
CA GLU A 29 0.76 -14.05 -6.56
C GLU A 29 -0.41 -15.02 -6.35
N ASN A 30 -0.62 -15.49 -5.12
CA ASN A 30 -1.73 -16.37 -4.77
C ASN A 30 -3.09 -15.69 -5.00
N LYS A 31 -3.25 -14.45 -4.53
CA LYS A 31 -4.49 -13.67 -4.68
C LYS A 31 -4.90 -13.52 -6.13
N TYR A 32 -3.99 -13.11 -7.02
CA TYR A 32 -4.31 -12.86 -8.41
C TYR A 32 -4.33 -14.14 -9.25
N SER A 33 -3.55 -15.16 -8.89
CA SER A 33 -3.67 -16.49 -9.49
C SER A 33 -5.06 -17.09 -9.26
N LYS A 34 -5.61 -16.96 -8.04
CA LYS A 34 -7.00 -17.36 -7.72
C LYS A 34 -8.07 -16.59 -8.50
N GLN A 35 -7.74 -15.42 -9.03
CA GLN A 35 -8.61 -14.63 -9.90
C GLN A 35 -8.48 -15.01 -11.38
N GLY A 36 -7.66 -16.01 -11.71
CA GLY A 36 -7.46 -16.51 -13.07
C GLY A 36 -6.33 -15.83 -13.85
N TYR A 37 -5.57 -14.92 -13.23
CA TYR A 37 -4.40 -14.33 -13.88
C TYR A 37 -3.24 -15.33 -13.89
N THR A 38 -2.58 -15.48 -15.04
CA THR A 38 -1.47 -16.42 -15.22
C THR A 38 -0.34 -15.81 -16.05
N GLY A 39 0.86 -16.38 -15.95
CA GLY A 39 2.05 -15.96 -16.70
C GLY A 39 2.31 -14.46 -16.61
N ASN A 40 2.60 -13.83 -17.76
CA ASN A 40 2.91 -12.40 -17.81
C ASN A 40 1.77 -11.48 -17.32
N LEU A 41 0.52 -11.91 -17.48
CA LEU A 41 -0.63 -11.10 -17.03
C LEU A 41 -0.71 -11.03 -15.51
N LEU A 42 -0.30 -12.10 -14.82
CA LEU A 42 -0.22 -12.12 -13.36
C LEU A 42 0.77 -11.07 -12.85
N TYR A 43 2.00 -11.08 -13.35
CA TYR A 43 3.02 -10.13 -12.92
C TYR A 43 2.66 -8.67 -13.27
N ARG A 44 2.08 -8.44 -14.46
CA ARG A 44 1.55 -7.11 -14.81
C ARG A 44 0.45 -6.66 -13.84
N LYS A 45 -0.42 -7.58 -13.41
CA LYS A 45 -1.49 -7.24 -12.47
C LYS A 45 -0.95 -6.89 -11.09
N ILE A 46 0.05 -7.62 -10.62
CA ILE A 46 0.74 -7.34 -9.35
C ILE A 46 1.38 -5.94 -9.41
N LEU A 47 2.15 -5.65 -10.47
CA LEU A 47 2.78 -4.34 -10.65
C LEU A 47 1.75 -3.20 -10.70
N GLU A 48 0.65 -3.38 -11.41
CA GLU A 48 -0.43 -2.39 -11.45
C GLU A 48 -1.02 -2.16 -10.05
N ALA A 49 -1.22 -3.22 -9.27
CA ALA A 49 -1.78 -3.12 -7.92
C ALA A 49 -0.81 -2.46 -6.93
N SER A 50 0.48 -2.76 -7.01
CA SER A 50 1.52 -2.19 -6.14
C SER A 50 1.72 -0.69 -6.34
N ASN A 51 1.29 -0.13 -7.47
CA ASN A 51 1.35 1.32 -7.74
C ASN A 51 0.08 2.08 -7.34
N ARG A 52 -0.93 1.40 -6.78
CA ARG A 52 -2.18 2.05 -6.35
C ARG A 52 -2.09 2.47 -4.89
N THR A 53 -2.68 3.61 -4.59
CA THR A 53 -2.83 4.08 -3.21
C THR A 53 -3.75 3.16 -2.40
N ASN A 54 -3.49 3.08 -1.09
CA ASN A 54 -4.36 2.37 -0.18
C ASN A 54 -5.63 3.19 0.09
N LYS A 55 -6.73 2.80 -0.56
CA LYS A 55 -8.01 3.52 -0.49
C LYS A 55 -8.58 3.59 0.93
N GLU A 56 -8.40 2.55 1.74
CA GLU A 56 -8.92 2.53 3.11
C GLU A 56 -8.14 3.50 4.00
N VAL A 57 -6.81 3.55 3.87
CA VAL A 57 -5.98 4.55 4.57
C VAL A 57 -6.35 5.96 4.14
N ASN A 58 -6.48 6.20 2.83
CA ASN A 58 -6.90 7.51 2.32
C ASN A 58 -8.24 7.96 2.91
N LYS A 59 -9.23 7.04 2.96
CA LYS A 59 -10.54 7.31 3.58
C LYS A 59 -10.43 7.63 5.07
N GLN A 60 -9.62 6.89 5.82
CA GLN A 60 -9.39 7.14 7.25
C GLN A 60 -8.74 8.51 7.51
N LEU A 61 -7.87 8.96 6.60
CA LEU A 61 -7.16 10.24 6.69
C LEU A 61 -7.90 11.42 6.05
N GLY A 62 -9.07 11.18 5.43
CA GLY A 62 -9.84 12.22 4.75
C GLY A 62 -9.17 12.75 3.46
N ILE A 63 -8.30 11.95 2.85
CA ILE A 63 -7.61 12.27 1.60
C ILE A 63 -8.50 11.77 0.45
N MET A 64 -9.06 12.70 -0.35
CA MET A 64 -9.84 12.39 -1.56
C MET A 64 -8.94 12.09 -2.75
#